data_AF-X0Y9T6-F1
#
_entry.id   AF-X0Y9T6-F1
#
_cell.length_a   1.000
_cell.length_b   1.000
_cell.length_c   1.000
_cell.angle_alpha   90.00
_cell.angle_beta   90.00
_cell.angle_gamma   90.00
#
_symmetry.space_group_name_H-M   'P 1'
#
loop_
_entity.id
_entity.type
_entity.pdbx_description
1 polymer ?
#
loop_
_entity_poly.entity_id
_entity_poly.type
_entity_poly.pdbx_seq_one_letter_code
_entity_poly.pdbx_strand_id
1 'polypeptide(L)'
;IEGMLIGAYAVGARDGYIYVRKEYPRATSRLEKALAQAYACGLLGEDILGTGFNFDIHIHHGAGAFVCGESTALMASMSGKAGEPRAKYVHNVEYGYREKPTILNNVETWANIPIIMEKGAKWFASIGTGNVSENPWGGSSGTKAFSLSGDINNTGLIEVPMGTTLREIIEDIGGGIANGRKFKAVQTGGPSGGCIPASMLDLKVDFDSLAHAGSMMGSGGMIVMNDKTCMV
;
A
#
# COMPACT_ATOMS: atom_id res chain seq x y z
N ILE A 1 6.24 -8.94 -7.92
CA ILE A 1 7.37 -9.85 -8.24
C ILE A 1 8.55 -9.02 -8.72
N GLU A 2 8.48 -8.38 -9.88
CA GLU A 2 9.57 -7.55 -10.43
C GLU A 2 10.07 -6.48 -9.44
N GLY A 3 9.17 -5.73 -8.80
CA GLY A 3 9.59 -4.74 -7.79
C GLY A 3 10.34 -5.33 -6.60
N MET A 4 9.99 -6.55 -6.17
CA MET A 4 10.74 -7.26 -5.13
C MET A 4 12.10 -7.74 -5.66
N LEU A 5 12.17 -8.20 -6.90
CA LEU A 5 13.42 -8.62 -7.54
C LEU A 5 14.42 -7.44 -7.64
N ILE A 6 13.95 -6.27 -8.10
CA ILE A 6 14.76 -5.04 -8.15
C ILE A 6 15.21 -4.63 -6.75
N GLY A 7 14.28 -4.64 -5.77
CA GLY A 7 14.60 -4.32 -4.39
C GLY A 7 15.62 -5.28 -3.78
N ALA A 8 15.49 -6.58 -4.05
CA ALA A 8 16.40 -7.61 -3.58
C ALA A 8 17.80 -7.44 -4.17
N TYR A 9 17.89 -7.14 -5.47
CA TYR A 9 19.16 -6.82 -6.12
C TYR A 9 19.83 -5.61 -5.47
N ALA A 10 19.07 -4.54 -5.18
CA ALA A 10 19.60 -3.33 -4.58
C ALA A 10 20.16 -3.53 -3.15
N VAL A 11 19.59 -4.47 -2.37
CA VAL A 11 20.03 -4.73 -0.98
C VAL A 11 20.84 -6.02 -0.82
N GLY A 12 21.06 -6.78 -1.89
CA GLY A 12 21.74 -8.08 -1.85
C GLY A 12 20.95 -9.20 -1.16
N ALA A 13 19.62 -9.13 -1.17
CA ALA A 13 18.78 -10.19 -0.61
C ALA A 13 18.64 -11.36 -1.59
N ARG A 14 18.62 -12.59 -1.04
CA ARG A 14 18.41 -13.83 -1.80
C ARG A 14 17.02 -14.43 -1.61
N ASP A 15 16.31 -14.00 -0.57
CA ASP A 15 15.00 -14.53 -0.20
C ASP A 15 13.97 -13.40 -0.09
N GLY A 16 12.83 -13.58 -0.72
CA GLY A 16 11.66 -12.73 -0.66
C GLY A 16 10.47 -13.48 -0.11
N TYR A 17 9.61 -12.78 0.64
CA TYR A 17 8.40 -13.37 1.19
C TYR A 17 7.20 -12.47 0.91
N ILE A 18 6.14 -13.06 0.36
CA ILE A 18 4.84 -12.41 0.19
C ILE A 18 3.89 -12.95 1.25
N TYR A 19 3.61 -12.13 2.26
CA TYR A 19 2.61 -12.44 3.27
C TYR A 19 1.21 -12.10 2.74
N VAL A 20 0.40 -13.12 2.47
CA VAL A 20 -0.96 -12.97 1.94
C VAL A 20 -1.97 -13.32 3.01
N ARG A 21 -2.98 -12.46 3.18
CA ARG A 21 -4.08 -12.70 4.13
C ARG A 21 -4.86 -13.96 3.74
N LYS A 22 -5.38 -14.69 4.74
CA LYS A 22 -6.15 -15.93 4.54
C LYS A 22 -7.36 -15.72 3.64
N GLU A 23 -7.96 -14.54 3.74
CA GLU A 23 -9.20 -14.15 3.08
C GLU A 23 -9.04 -13.94 1.56
N TYR A 24 -7.82 -14.04 1.00
CA TYR A 24 -7.53 -13.72 -0.41
C TYR A 24 -7.12 -14.94 -1.27
N PRO A 25 -7.91 -16.04 -1.33
CA PRO A 25 -7.52 -17.24 -2.07
C PRO A 25 -7.34 -16.99 -3.58
N ARG A 26 -8.12 -16.07 -4.16
CA ARG A 26 -7.99 -15.69 -5.58
C ARG A 26 -6.67 -14.94 -5.86
N ALA A 27 -6.21 -14.11 -4.91
CA ALA A 27 -4.94 -13.40 -5.06
C ALA A 27 -3.78 -14.38 -4.94
N THR A 28 -3.82 -15.30 -3.98
CA THR A 28 -2.81 -16.37 -3.85
C THR A 28 -2.70 -17.18 -5.13
N SER A 29 -3.80 -17.71 -5.66
CA SER A 29 -3.76 -18.53 -6.88
C SER A 29 -3.16 -17.80 -8.09
N ARG A 30 -3.38 -16.48 -8.19
CA ARG A 30 -2.77 -15.64 -9.23
C ARG A 30 -1.28 -15.42 -8.98
N LEU A 31 -0.88 -15.18 -7.74
CA LEU A 31 0.52 -15.02 -7.36
C LEU A 31 1.31 -16.31 -7.59
N GLU A 32 0.78 -17.48 -7.22
CA GLU A 32 1.41 -18.78 -7.47
C GLU A 32 1.66 -19.01 -8.96
N LYS A 33 0.66 -18.71 -9.81
CA LYS A 33 0.81 -18.80 -11.27
C LYS A 33 1.87 -17.84 -11.79
N ALA A 34 1.87 -16.59 -11.32
CA ALA A 34 2.84 -15.58 -11.75
C ALA A 34 4.27 -15.93 -11.30
N LEU A 35 4.44 -16.48 -10.10
CA LEU A 35 5.72 -16.98 -9.62
C LEU A 35 6.20 -18.15 -10.48
N ALA A 36 5.34 -19.14 -10.75
CA ALA A 36 5.69 -20.28 -11.61
C ALA A 36 6.12 -19.82 -13.02
N GLN A 37 5.43 -18.82 -13.59
CA GLN A 37 5.82 -18.20 -14.86
C GLN A 37 7.18 -17.49 -14.78
N ALA A 38 7.43 -16.73 -13.71
CA ALA A 38 8.71 -16.06 -13.52
C ALA A 38 9.88 -17.05 -13.38
N TYR A 39 9.69 -18.15 -12.66
CA TYR A 39 10.66 -19.26 -12.59
C TYR A 39 10.89 -19.91 -13.97
N ALA A 40 9.82 -20.20 -14.71
CA ALA A 40 9.94 -20.81 -16.05
C ALA A 40 10.67 -19.91 -17.06
N CYS A 41 10.56 -18.58 -16.89
CA CYS A 41 11.28 -17.61 -17.70
C CYS A 41 12.71 -17.30 -17.20
N GLY A 42 13.18 -17.94 -16.12
CA GLY A 42 14.50 -17.68 -15.54
C GLY A 42 14.64 -16.29 -14.89
N LEU A 43 13.53 -15.70 -14.43
CA LEU A 43 13.48 -14.39 -13.76
C LEU A 43 13.51 -14.50 -12.22
N LEU A 44 13.44 -15.71 -11.68
CA LEU A 44 13.58 -16.05 -10.26
C LEU A 44 14.37 -17.36 -10.14
N GLY A 45 14.93 -17.60 -8.95
CA GLY A 45 15.79 -18.75 -8.65
C GLY A 45 17.26 -18.40 -8.76
N GLU A 46 18.04 -19.34 -9.29
CA GLU A 46 19.50 -19.25 -9.38
C GLU A 46 19.95 -18.62 -10.71
N ASP A 47 21.05 -17.87 -10.65
CA ASP A 47 21.74 -17.25 -11.79
C ASP A 47 20.78 -16.52 -12.76
N ILE A 48 19.96 -15.63 -12.21
CA ILE A 48 18.92 -14.91 -12.94
C ILE A 48 19.54 -14.20 -14.13
N LEU A 49 19.10 -14.58 -15.34
CA LEU A 49 19.61 -14.06 -16.63
C LEU A 49 21.14 -14.15 -16.81
N GLY A 50 21.83 -15.07 -16.13
CA GLY A 50 23.29 -15.23 -16.22
C GLY A 50 24.09 -14.15 -15.50
N THR A 51 23.48 -13.46 -14.53
CA THR A 51 24.09 -12.33 -13.81
C THR A 51 24.86 -12.75 -12.56
N GLY A 52 24.79 -14.01 -12.15
CA GLY A 52 25.28 -14.51 -10.86
C GLY A 52 24.43 -14.09 -9.65
N PHE A 53 23.30 -13.40 -9.89
CA PHE A 53 22.36 -13.01 -8.84
C PHE A 53 21.26 -14.07 -8.67
N ASN A 54 20.98 -14.41 -7.41
CA ASN A 54 19.97 -15.40 -7.05
C ASN A 54 18.90 -14.74 -6.21
N PHE A 55 17.63 -15.03 -6.52
CA PHE A 55 16.51 -14.54 -5.72
C PHE A 55 15.29 -15.44 -5.83
N ASP A 56 14.83 -15.92 -4.68
CA ASP A 56 13.63 -16.74 -4.54
C ASP A 56 12.51 -15.98 -3.84
N ILE A 57 11.25 -16.30 -4.18
CA ILE A 57 10.08 -15.72 -3.52
C ILE A 57 9.16 -16.81 -3.00
N HIS A 58 8.83 -16.72 -1.72
CA HIS A 58 7.91 -17.62 -1.03
C HIS A 58 6.60 -16.92 -0.67
N ILE A 59 5.49 -17.64 -0.79
CA ILE A 59 4.19 -17.17 -0.30
C ILE A 59 4.00 -17.69 1.13
N HIS A 60 3.66 -16.79 2.05
CA HIS A 60 3.26 -17.14 3.41
C HIS A 60 1.80 -16.76 3.63
N HIS A 61 0.99 -17.70 4.10
CA HIS A 61 -0.42 -17.45 4.36
C HIS A 61 -0.64 -16.99 5.80
N GLY A 62 -1.27 -15.84 5.97
CA GLY A 62 -1.74 -15.40 7.27
C GLY A 62 -2.90 -16.26 7.78
N ALA A 63 -3.20 -16.11 9.08
CA ALA A 63 -4.26 -16.86 9.76
C ALA A 63 -5.57 -16.07 9.95
N GLY A 64 -5.70 -14.89 9.33
CA GLY A 64 -6.89 -14.02 9.41
C GLY A 64 -6.87 -12.99 10.54
N ALA A 65 -5.73 -12.82 11.22
CA ALA A 65 -5.58 -11.81 12.26
C ALA A 65 -5.23 -10.44 11.65
N PHE A 66 -6.10 -9.43 11.86
CA PHE A 66 -5.89 -8.06 11.36
C PHE A 66 -4.58 -7.45 11.87
N VAL A 67 -4.23 -7.70 13.13
CA VAL A 67 -3.00 -7.19 13.78
C VAL A 67 -1.72 -7.67 13.07
N CYS A 68 -1.73 -8.81 12.39
CA CYS A 68 -0.58 -9.32 11.64
C CYS A 68 -0.24 -8.46 10.40
N GLY A 69 -1.03 -7.44 10.08
CA GLY A 69 -0.64 -6.41 9.13
C GLY A 69 0.40 -5.42 9.69
N GLU A 70 0.56 -5.35 11.02
CA GLU A 70 1.58 -4.51 11.66
C GLU A 70 2.97 -5.14 11.46
N SER A 71 3.96 -4.29 11.21
CA SER A 71 5.31 -4.70 10.79
C SER A 71 6.02 -5.72 11.68
N THR A 72 5.86 -5.67 12.99
CA THR A 72 6.53 -6.57 13.94
C THR A 72 5.68 -7.81 14.24
N ALA A 73 4.36 -7.64 14.33
CA ALA A 73 3.41 -8.75 14.42
C ALA A 73 3.49 -9.67 13.19
N LEU A 74 3.68 -9.09 12.00
CA LEU A 74 3.90 -9.82 10.76
C LEU A 74 5.13 -10.74 10.86
N MET A 75 6.25 -10.21 11.35
CA MET A 75 7.49 -10.99 11.50
C MET A 75 7.33 -12.12 12.52
N ALA A 76 6.62 -11.86 13.63
CA ALA A 76 6.31 -12.88 14.62
C ALA A 76 5.43 -13.99 14.03
N SER A 77 4.37 -13.62 13.32
CA SER A 77 3.46 -14.54 12.62
C SER A 77 4.21 -15.39 11.59
N MET A 78 5.06 -14.78 10.76
CA MET A 78 5.89 -15.49 9.78
C MET A 78 6.89 -16.46 10.41
N SER A 79 7.26 -16.22 11.67
CA SER A 79 8.16 -17.07 12.45
C SER A 79 7.39 -18.17 13.22
N GLY A 80 6.09 -18.33 12.98
CA GLY A 80 5.23 -19.32 13.64
C GLY A 80 4.84 -18.95 15.07
N LYS A 81 5.10 -17.72 15.52
CA LYS A 81 4.70 -17.20 16.83
C LYS A 81 3.32 -16.53 16.74
N ALA A 82 2.72 -16.26 17.89
CA ALA A 82 1.55 -15.39 17.96
C ALA A 82 1.88 -14.02 17.33
N GLY A 83 0.94 -13.46 16.56
CA GLY A 83 1.09 -12.18 15.86
C GLY A 83 0.98 -10.98 16.78
N GLU A 84 1.79 -10.95 17.84
CA GLU A 84 1.81 -9.88 18.83
C GLU A 84 2.85 -8.83 18.43
N PRO A 85 2.44 -7.54 18.30
CA PRO A 85 3.39 -6.47 18.07
C PRO A 85 4.39 -6.36 19.21
N ARG A 86 5.64 -6.06 18.88
CA ARG A 86 6.67 -5.71 19.88
C ARG A 86 7.00 -4.22 19.83
N ALA A 87 7.53 -3.71 20.93
CA ALA A 87 8.11 -2.37 20.95
C ALA A 87 9.23 -2.24 19.89
N LYS A 88 9.26 -1.09 19.20
CA LYS A 88 10.16 -0.81 18.07
C LYS A 88 11.49 -0.20 18.52
N TYR A 89 12.09 -0.74 19.58
CA TYR A 89 13.45 -0.35 20.00
C TYR A 89 14.53 -0.91 19.06
N VAL A 90 14.20 -1.98 18.32
CA VAL A 90 15.03 -2.56 17.25
C VAL A 90 14.22 -2.57 15.95
N HIS A 91 14.78 -2.01 14.88
CA HIS A 91 14.10 -1.95 13.60
C HIS A 91 14.24 -3.26 12.80
N ASN A 92 13.24 -3.58 11.97
CA ASN A 92 13.28 -4.80 11.14
C ASN A 92 14.44 -4.81 10.14
N VAL A 93 14.90 -3.62 9.72
CA VAL A 93 16.07 -3.48 8.84
C VAL A 93 17.37 -3.88 9.52
N GLU A 94 17.40 -3.95 10.86
CA GLU A 94 18.53 -4.44 11.64
C GLU A 94 18.29 -5.91 12.03
N TYR A 95 17.16 -6.18 12.69
CA TYR A 95 16.74 -7.51 13.12
C TYR A 95 15.24 -7.72 12.86
N GLY A 96 14.93 -8.25 11.68
CA GLY A 96 13.58 -8.54 11.21
C GLY A 96 13.27 -10.03 11.21
N TYR A 97 12.94 -10.58 10.04
CA TYR A 97 12.59 -11.98 9.89
C TYR A 97 13.79 -12.88 10.20
N ARG A 98 13.60 -13.87 11.09
CA ARG A 98 14.65 -14.79 11.55
C ARG A 98 15.94 -14.09 11.98
N GLU A 99 15.79 -12.93 12.63
CA GLU A 99 16.91 -12.12 13.14
C GLU A 99 17.88 -11.63 12.04
N LYS A 100 17.39 -11.54 10.79
CA LYS A 100 18.14 -10.96 9.67
C LYS A 100 17.62 -9.57 9.32
N PRO A 101 18.48 -8.68 8.79
CA PRO A 101 18.05 -7.44 8.14
C PRO A 101 16.93 -7.71 7.14
N THR A 102 15.76 -7.12 7.35
CA THR A 102 14.57 -7.37 6.54
C THR A 102 13.88 -6.07 6.18
N ILE A 103 13.84 -5.78 4.89
CA ILE A 103 13.01 -4.70 4.36
C ILE A 103 11.56 -5.19 4.24
N LEU A 104 10.64 -4.40 4.76
CA LEU A 104 9.20 -4.68 4.71
C LEU A 104 8.51 -3.50 4.05
N ASN A 105 7.80 -3.76 2.95
CA ASN A 105 6.99 -2.75 2.26
C ASN A 105 5.65 -3.33 1.85
N ASN A 106 4.67 -2.43 1.67
CA ASN A 106 3.38 -2.79 1.11
C ASN A 106 3.53 -3.24 -0.36
N VAL A 107 2.58 -4.05 -0.83
CA VAL A 107 2.51 -4.51 -2.23
C VAL A 107 2.50 -3.34 -3.21
N GLU A 108 1.75 -2.27 -2.92
CA GLU A 108 1.69 -1.08 -3.78
C GLU A 108 3.05 -0.38 -3.91
N THR A 109 3.79 -0.25 -2.80
CA THR A 109 5.16 0.30 -2.82
C THR A 109 6.06 -0.52 -3.75
N TRP A 110 6.02 -1.85 -3.65
CA TRP A 110 6.76 -2.72 -4.56
C TRP A 110 6.27 -2.61 -6.00
N ALA A 111 4.97 -2.48 -6.23
CA ALA A 111 4.40 -2.35 -7.56
C ALA A 111 4.81 -1.05 -8.27
N ASN A 112 5.13 0.01 -7.51
CA ASN A 112 5.64 1.26 -8.06
C ASN A 112 7.12 1.20 -8.45
N ILE A 113 7.92 0.25 -7.95
CA ILE A 113 9.36 0.21 -8.25
C ILE A 113 9.66 0.02 -9.74
N PRO A 114 9.06 -0.93 -10.48
CA PRO A 114 9.38 -1.12 -11.90
C PRO A 114 9.16 0.13 -12.75
N ILE A 115 8.01 0.81 -12.57
CA ILE A 115 7.69 2.01 -13.35
C ILE A 115 8.61 3.19 -12.99
N ILE A 116 9.06 3.28 -11.74
CA ILE A 116 10.07 4.26 -11.30
C ILE A 116 11.42 3.97 -11.96
N MET A 117 11.82 2.70 -12.07
CA MET A 117 13.06 2.32 -12.75
C MET A 117 12.99 2.61 -14.25
N GLU A 118 11.85 2.36 -14.89
CA GLU A 118 11.64 2.60 -16.32
C GLU A 118 11.62 4.10 -16.67
N LYS A 119 10.86 4.91 -15.93
CA LYS A 119 10.65 6.33 -16.25
C LYS A 119 11.57 7.29 -15.49
N GLY A 120 12.26 6.79 -14.47
CA GLY A 120 13.18 7.54 -13.64
C GLY A 120 12.52 8.22 -12.42
N ALA A 121 13.31 8.36 -11.35
CA ALA A 121 12.85 8.93 -10.09
C ALA A 121 12.33 10.38 -10.20
N LYS A 122 12.93 11.20 -11.08
CA LYS A 122 12.48 12.59 -11.31
C LYS A 122 11.07 12.65 -11.89
N TRP A 123 10.72 11.72 -12.78
CA TRP A 123 9.36 11.62 -13.34
C TRP A 123 8.36 11.31 -12.22
N PHE A 124 8.63 10.30 -11.40
CA PHE A 124 7.73 9.94 -10.30
C PHE A 124 7.61 11.07 -9.27
N ALA A 125 8.72 11.71 -8.93
CA ALA A 125 8.76 12.85 -8.01
C ALA A 125 8.02 14.10 -8.53
N SER A 126 7.88 14.24 -9.86
CA SER A 126 7.14 15.35 -10.48
C SER A 126 5.62 15.22 -10.36
N ILE A 127 5.12 14.04 -10.01
CA ILE A 127 3.71 13.78 -9.73
C ILE A 127 3.48 13.99 -8.24
N GLY A 128 2.37 14.62 -7.87
CA GLY A 128 1.98 14.80 -6.47
C GLY A 128 2.15 16.24 -5.98
N THR A 129 2.40 16.41 -4.68
CA THR A 129 2.53 17.72 -4.03
C THR A 129 3.91 17.94 -3.42
N GLY A 130 4.30 19.21 -3.34
CA GLY A 130 5.57 19.62 -2.72
C GLY A 130 6.79 19.31 -3.58
N ASN A 131 7.97 19.33 -2.95
CA ASN A 131 9.23 19.02 -3.61
C ASN A 131 10.06 18.05 -2.76
N VAL A 132 9.95 16.76 -3.07
CA VAL A 132 10.69 15.71 -2.36
C VAL A 132 12.16 15.60 -2.75
N SER A 133 12.60 16.31 -3.81
CA SER A 133 13.98 16.22 -4.31
C SER A 133 15.00 16.94 -3.43
N GLU A 134 14.56 17.94 -2.67
CA GLU A 134 15.39 18.66 -1.70
C GLU A 134 15.27 18.05 -0.29
N ASN A 135 14.06 17.62 0.08
CA ASN A 135 13.76 17.03 1.37
C ASN A 135 12.71 15.92 1.18
N PRO A 136 12.97 14.65 1.57
CA PRO A 136 12.01 13.57 1.41
C PRO A 136 10.69 13.79 2.18
N TRP A 137 10.67 14.72 3.14
CA TRP A 137 9.49 15.13 3.90
C TRP A 137 8.86 16.44 3.40
N GLY A 138 9.35 16.99 2.29
CA GLY A 138 8.91 18.26 1.72
C GLY A 138 7.70 18.16 0.78
N GLY A 139 7.00 17.03 0.78
CA GLY A 139 5.87 16.76 -0.10
C GLY A 139 5.43 15.30 -0.11
N SER A 140 4.42 15.02 -0.92
CA SER A 140 3.90 13.67 -1.18
C SER A 140 3.94 13.40 -2.68
N SER A 141 4.95 12.68 -3.14
CA SER A 141 5.13 12.37 -4.55
C SER A 141 4.47 11.07 -5.00
N GLY A 142 4.21 10.98 -6.29
CA GLY A 142 3.64 9.82 -6.94
C GLY A 142 2.12 9.80 -6.94
N THR A 143 1.59 8.61 -7.22
CA THR A 143 0.18 8.30 -7.23
C THR A 143 -0.19 7.43 -6.03
N LYS A 144 -1.49 7.38 -5.74
CA LYS A 144 -2.04 6.51 -4.72
C LYS A 144 -3.26 5.78 -5.26
N ALA A 145 -3.27 4.46 -5.07
CA ALA A 145 -4.44 3.65 -5.34
C ALA A 145 -5.41 3.72 -4.15
N PHE A 146 -6.66 4.07 -4.43
CA PHE A 146 -7.74 4.09 -3.45
C PHE A 146 -8.83 3.08 -3.79
N SER A 147 -9.31 2.37 -2.76
CA SER A 147 -10.55 1.59 -2.83
C SER A 147 -11.71 2.47 -2.40
N LEU A 148 -12.46 2.98 -3.38
CA LEU A 148 -13.61 3.85 -3.19
C LEU A 148 -14.88 3.02 -2.98
N SER A 149 -15.52 3.20 -1.83
CA SER A 149 -16.66 2.39 -1.38
C SER A 149 -17.65 3.21 -0.54
N GLY A 150 -18.74 2.58 -0.12
CA GLY A 150 -19.79 3.23 0.67
C GLY A 150 -20.88 3.84 -0.21
N ASP A 151 -21.39 4.98 0.21
CA ASP A 151 -22.54 5.67 -0.37
C ASP A 151 -22.21 6.50 -1.63
N ILE A 152 -21.61 5.88 -2.64
CA ILE A 152 -21.09 6.54 -3.85
C ILE A 152 -21.50 5.80 -5.12
N ASN A 153 -21.70 6.53 -6.23
CA ASN A 153 -22.21 5.94 -7.48
C ASN A 153 -21.20 4.99 -8.14
N ASN A 154 -19.96 5.45 -8.28
CA ASN A 154 -18.88 4.66 -8.90
C ASN A 154 -17.99 4.08 -7.80
N THR A 155 -18.28 2.83 -7.41
CA THR A 155 -17.42 2.08 -6.48
C THR A 155 -16.34 1.32 -7.24
N GLY A 156 -15.14 1.19 -6.66
CA GLY A 156 -14.06 0.46 -7.30
C GLY A 156 -12.67 0.88 -6.83
N LEU A 157 -11.67 0.51 -7.64
CA LEU A 157 -10.30 0.95 -7.46
C LEU A 157 -10.06 2.16 -8.37
N ILE A 158 -9.54 3.23 -7.79
CA ILE A 158 -9.09 4.42 -8.52
C ILE A 158 -7.61 4.65 -8.21
N GLU A 159 -6.87 5.25 -9.13
CA GLU A 159 -5.51 5.69 -8.88
C GLU A 159 -5.44 7.17 -9.24
N VAL A 160 -5.01 7.99 -8.29
CA VAL A 160 -4.96 9.44 -8.45
C VAL A 160 -3.58 9.97 -8.03
N PRO A 161 -3.13 11.10 -8.61
CA PRO A 161 -1.97 11.82 -8.10
C PRO A 161 -2.17 12.20 -6.63
N MET A 162 -1.10 12.12 -5.84
CA MET A 162 -1.11 12.68 -4.48
C MET A 162 -1.51 14.16 -4.51
N GLY A 163 -2.35 14.57 -3.57
CA GLY A 163 -2.88 15.93 -3.47
C GLY A 163 -4.12 16.23 -4.32
N THR A 164 -4.63 15.26 -5.08
CA THR A 164 -6.00 15.33 -5.64
C THR A 164 -6.99 15.62 -4.51
N THR A 165 -7.96 16.50 -4.73
CA THR A 165 -8.91 16.89 -3.68
C THR A 165 -9.95 15.81 -3.41
N LEU A 166 -10.51 15.79 -2.19
CA LEU A 166 -11.65 14.92 -1.87
C LEU A 166 -12.83 15.20 -2.80
N ARG A 167 -13.04 16.46 -3.19
CA ARG A 167 -14.06 16.87 -4.15
C ARG A 167 -13.90 16.16 -5.48
N GLU A 168 -12.73 16.26 -6.10
CA GLU A 168 -12.46 15.61 -7.39
C GLU A 168 -12.65 14.09 -7.29
N ILE A 169 -12.18 13.48 -6.20
CA ILE A 169 -12.33 12.03 -5.98
C ILE A 169 -13.81 11.65 -5.83
N ILE A 170 -14.59 12.39 -5.07
CA ILE A 170 -15.97 12.02 -4.73
C ILE A 170 -16.95 12.44 -5.83
N GLU A 171 -16.88 13.67 -6.30
CA GLU A 171 -17.83 14.26 -7.24
C GLU A 171 -17.49 13.85 -8.68
N ASP A 172 -16.24 13.99 -9.12
CA ASP A 172 -15.86 13.77 -10.52
C ASP A 172 -15.60 12.29 -10.82
N ILE A 173 -14.73 11.64 -10.04
CA ILE A 173 -14.36 10.24 -10.26
C ILE A 173 -15.45 9.29 -9.72
N GLY A 174 -15.86 9.53 -8.47
CA GLY A 174 -16.87 8.74 -7.79
C GLY A 174 -18.29 8.96 -8.28
N GLY A 175 -18.52 9.99 -9.09
CA GLY A 175 -19.84 10.33 -9.65
C GLY A 175 -20.82 10.86 -8.61
N GLY A 176 -20.33 11.33 -7.45
CA GLY A 176 -21.13 11.84 -6.35
C GLY A 176 -21.88 10.75 -5.58
N ILE A 177 -22.74 11.21 -4.66
CA ILE A 177 -23.41 10.35 -3.70
C ILE A 177 -24.57 9.58 -4.34
N ALA A 178 -24.67 8.31 -3.96
CA ALA A 178 -25.74 7.43 -4.42
C ALA A 178 -27.14 8.03 -4.19
N ASN A 179 -28.00 7.91 -5.20
CA ASN A 179 -29.39 8.41 -5.19
C ASN A 179 -29.52 9.93 -5.02
N GLY A 180 -28.51 10.72 -5.41
CA GLY A 180 -28.57 12.18 -5.37
C GLY A 180 -28.62 12.77 -3.95
N ARG A 181 -28.17 12.01 -2.95
CA ARG A 181 -28.14 12.47 -1.56
C ARG A 181 -26.97 13.41 -1.30
N LYS A 182 -26.92 13.97 -0.09
CA LYS A 182 -25.86 14.89 0.31
C LYS A 182 -24.69 14.12 0.90
N PHE A 183 -23.48 14.53 0.54
CA PHE A 183 -22.26 14.07 1.17
C PHE A 183 -22.23 14.51 2.63
N LYS A 184 -21.88 13.61 3.53
CA LYS A 184 -21.77 13.89 4.97
C LYS A 184 -20.32 13.84 5.43
N ALA A 185 -19.65 12.74 5.14
CA ALA A 185 -18.27 12.52 5.52
C ALA A 185 -17.63 11.41 4.69
N VAL A 186 -16.30 11.34 4.71
CA VAL A 186 -15.54 10.21 4.18
C VAL A 186 -14.55 9.74 5.22
N GLN A 187 -14.51 8.43 5.47
CA GLN A 187 -13.45 7.83 6.28
C GLN A 187 -12.29 7.44 5.37
N THR A 188 -11.09 7.91 5.68
CA THR A 188 -9.87 7.50 4.98
C THR A 188 -8.97 6.69 5.93
N GLY A 189 -8.03 5.91 5.39
CA GLY A 189 -7.05 5.19 6.21
C GLY A 189 -7.56 3.90 6.87
N GLY A 190 -8.76 3.44 6.49
CA GLY A 190 -9.40 2.26 7.07
C GLY A 190 -9.91 2.52 8.49
N PRO A 191 -10.15 1.46 9.29
CA PRO A 191 -10.72 1.58 10.63
C PRO A 191 -9.90 2.43 11.62
N SER A 192 -8.63 2.68 11.31
CA SER A 192 -7.72 3.47 12.14
C SER A 192 -7.74 4.97 11.83
N GLY A 193 -8.37 5.38 10.72
CA GLY A 193 -8.42 6.78 10.31
C GLY A 193 -9.73 7.47 10.67
N GLY A 194 -9.67 8.80 10.66
CA GLY A 194 -10.77 9.69 11.02
C GLY A 194 -11.81 9.85 9.92
N CYS A 195 -12.94 10.46 10.28
CA CYS A 195 -13.99 10.84 9.34
C CYS A 195 -13.83 12.33 8.98
N ILE A 196 -13.59 12.61 7.71
CA ILE A 196 -13.42 13.97 7.19
C ILE A 196 -14.79 14.50 6.77
N PRO A 197 -15.27 15.62 7.37
CA PRO A 197 -16.62 16.13 7.15
C PRO A 197 -16.76 16.86 5.80
N ALA A 198 -18.01 17.04 5.37
CA ALA A 198 -18.36 17.80 4.16
C ALA A 198 -17.78 19.22 4.07
N SER A 199 -17.51 19.87 5.20
CA SER A 199 -16.87 21.20 5.23
C SER A 199 -15.41 21.20 4.75
N MET A 200 -14.79 20.03 4.62
CA MET A 200 -13.40 19.84 4.19
C MET A 200 -13.31 19.14 2.83
N LEU A 201 -14.32 19.24 1.98
CA LEU A 201 -14.34 18.56 0.69
C LEU A 201 -13.22 19.04 -0.26
N ASP A 202 -12.72 20.26 -0.07
CA ASP A 202 -11.59 20.81 -0.83
C ASP A 202 -10.22 20.43 -0.25
N LEU A 203 -10.19 19.56 0.77
CA LEU A 203 -8.95 19.04 1.34
C LEU A 203 -8.21 18.20 0.29
N LYS A 204 -6.91 18.47 0.15
CA LYS A 204 -5.99 17.68 -0.68
C LYS A 204 -5.72 16.33 -0.02
N VAL A 205 -5.74 15.27 -0.80
CA VAL A 205 -5.45 13.90 -0.33
C VAL A 205 -3.95 13.63 -0.47
N ASP A 206 -3.20 14.08 0.52
CA ASP A 206 -1.78 13.78 0.71
C ASP A 206 -1.49 13.45 2.19
N PHE A 207 -0.28 12.97 2.49
CA PHE A 207 0.04 12.48 3.84
C PHE A 207 -0.13 13.58 4.91
N ASP A 208 0.35 14.79 4.62
CA ASP A 208 0.36 15.90 5.56
C ASP A 208 -1.04 16.45 5.78
N SER A 209 -1.78 16.75 4.71
CA SER A 209 -3.12 17.34 4.79
C SER A 209 -4.10 16.43 5.53
N LEU A 210 -4.03 15.12 5.28
CA LEU A 210 -4.86 14.15 5.99
C LEU A 210 -4.51 14.08 7.48
N ALA A 211 -3.22 14.07 7.82
CA ALA A 211 -2.78 14.05 9.22
C ALA A 211 -3.27 15.29 9.99
N HIS A 212 -3.15 16.48 9.38
CA HIS A 212 -3.64 17.73 9.98
C HIS A 212 -5.17 17.73 10.17
N ALA A 213 -5.91 17.04 9.30
CA ALA A 213 -7.36 16.88 9.43
C ALA A 213 -7.77 15.81 10.47
N GLY A 214 -6.84 15.22 11.22
CA GLY A 214 -7.13 14.14 12.18
C GLY A 214 -7.48 12.81 11.51
N SER A 215 -7.06 12.64 10.26
CA SER A 215 -7.20 11.41 9.50
C SER A 215 -5.84 10.87 9.08
N MET A 216 -5.81 9.87 8.19
CA MET A 216 -4.58 9.32 7.64
C MET A 216 -4.81 8.71 6.26
N MET A 217 -3.72 8.55 5.51
CA MET A 217 -3.71 7.86 4.21
C MET A 217 -4.03 6.35 4.38
N GLY A 218 -3.42 5.73 5.39
CA GLY A 218 -3.49 4.29 5.66
C GLY A 218 -3.29 3.44 4.41
N SER A 219 -4.14 2.42 4.24
CA SER A 219 -4.06 1.50 3.09
C SER A 219 -4.70 2.02 1.81
N GLY A 220 -5.18 3.26 1.76
CA GLY A 220 -5.95 3.79 0.63
C GLY A 220 -7.43 3.36 0.61
N GLY A 221 -8.00 2.93 1.73
CA GLY A 221 -9.45 2.72 1.82
C GLY A 221 -10.19 4.05 1.97
N MET A 222 -11.25 4.27 1.19
CA MET A 222 -12.16 5.42 1.32
C MET A 222 -13.60 4.93 1.43
N ILE A 223 -14.24 5.19 2.57
CA ILE A 223 -15.64 4.84 2.83
C ILE A 223 -16.44 6.14 2.86
N VAL A 224 -17.20 6.38 1.80
CA VAL A 224 -18.04 7.57 1.63
C VAL A 224 -19.36 7.37 2.36
N MET A 225 -19.80 8.40 3.07
CA MET A 225 -21.01 8.40 3.88
C MET A 225 -21.90 9.59 3.51
N ASN A 226 -23.20 9.38 3.59
CA ASN A 226 -24.20 10.37 3.25
C ASN A 226 -24.99 10.86 4.46
N ASP A 227 -25.91 11.78 4.23
CA ASP A 227 -26.70 12.46 5.28
C ASP A 227 -27.53 11.54 6.20
N LYS A 228 -27.81 10.29 5.80
CA LYS A 228 -28.52 9.30 6.63
C LYS A 228 -27.61 8.40 7.46
N THR A 229 -26.29 8.41 7.20
CA THR A 229 -25.36 7.55 7.95
C THR A 229 -25.30 8.01 9.40
N CYS A 230 -25.56 7.13 10.36
CA CYS A 230 -25.32 7.42 11.77
C CYS A 230 -23.81 7.40 12.04
N MET A 231 -23.28 8.40 12.74
CA MET A 231 -21.84 8.43 13.10
C MET A 231 -21.55 7.70 14.42
N VAL A 232 -22.60 7.25 15.12
CA VAL A 232 -22.57 6.52 16.40
C VAL A 232 -23.03 5.08 16.17
#